data_AF-A0A0R1XDS2-F1
#
_entry.id   AF-A0A0R1XDS2-F1
#
_cell.length_a   1.000
_cell.length_b   1.000
_cell.length_c   1.000
_cell.angle_alpha   90.00
_cell.angle_beta   90.00
_cell.angle_gamma   90.00
#
_symmetry.space_group_name_H-M   'P 1'
#
loop_
_entity.id
_entity.type
_entity.pdbx_description
1 polymer ?
#
loop_
_entity_poly.entity_id
_entity_poly.type
_entity_poly.pdbx_seq_one_letter_code
_entity_poly.pdbx_strand_id
1 'polypeptide(L)'
;MAGFDAAGADAASGAPEKTDTELADKTQAYRDVYHDAFKLAAKLIEADKTKNSADAGAAAGAQDAQDGKAMTDLTDNGPDYQTAYKQAYYAYQKTNGTYEQGYAAGQADAAKGSQEQTGDTFGSKSNAYRTGYHAGFADTRGNILDTNDARIRLQTAIRNGQALIANHASEYTPANIRIFQQALDAATGLLNKDNATIEQLAQAVTDLSTVAATLTKPTQPVTPTYPSTTPAQTVEMLTESPASGIAYVTAQAGIPLYSDKETINQIGRTLAANSSWKIFGQVTNSAGTIVAYNLGGKQYVKASDVTLTNPVTKGTFTVHYSDHPTWGIAVYNGALKVQKIIPAGSRWVTYGKKTINGQDYYNLGGDQFARADYGSWIAD
;
A
#
# COMPACT_ATOMS: atom_id res chain seq x y z
N MET A 1 -29.22 8.11 -82.20
CA MET A 1 -29.96 7.42 -81.13
C MET A 1 -29.82 5.90 -81.22
N ALA A 2 -30.19 5.25 -82.32
CA ALA A 2 -30.13 3.78 -82.42
C ALA A 2 -28.76 3.10 -82.10
N GLY A 3 -27.62 3.77 -82.35
CA GLY A 3 -26.29 3.26 -81.96
C GLY A 3 -25.98 3.40 -80.47
N PHE A 4 -26.47 4.48 -79.85
CA PHE A 4 -26.31 4.75 -78.42
C PHE A 4 -27.15 3.77 -77.57
N ASP A 5 -28.41 3.56 -77.96
CA ASP A 5 -29.33 2.67 -77.25
C ASP A 5 -28.87 1.20 -77.32
N ALA A 6 -28.38 0.77 -78.49
CA ALA A 6 -27.84 -0.57 -78.68
C ALA A 6 -26.57 -0.80 -77.85
N ALA A 7 -25.66 0.17 -77.81
CA ALA A 7 -24.45 0.11 -77.00
C ALA A 7 -24.76 0.02 -75.50
N GLY A 8 -25.73 0.81 -75.02
CA GLY A 8 -26.17 0.77 -73.62
C GLY A 8 -26.78 -0.58 -73.23
N ALA A 9 -27.62 -1.17 -74.09
CA ALA A 9 -28.21 -2.49 -73.85
C ALA A 9 -27.16 -3.61 -73.85
N ASP A 10 -26.24 -3.60 -74.81
CA ASP A 10 -25.15 -4.59 -74.90
C ASP A 10 -24.27 -4.51 -73.64
N ALA A 11 -23.82 -3.31 -73.25
CA ALA A 11 -23.00 -3.10 -72.06
C ALA A 11 -23.71 -3.53 -70.76
N ALA A 12 -25.00 -3.22 -70.60
CA ALA A 12 -25.79 -3.61 -69.43
C ALA A 12 -26.00 -5.13 -69.33
N SER A 13 -26.06 -5.84 -70.47
CA SER A 13 -26.17 -7.30 -70.52
C SER A 13 -24.84 -8.02 -70.28
N GLY A 14 -23.72 -7.30 -70.24
CA GLY A 14 -22.37 -7.87 -70.13
C GLY A 14 -21.83 -8.47 -71.44
N ALA A 15 -22.45 -8.15 -72.57
CA ALA A 15 -21.93 -8.55 -73.88
C ALA A 15 -20.62 -7.82 -74.20
N PRO A 16 -19.67 -8.46 -74.91
CA PRO A 16 -18.45 -7.77 -75.37
C PRO A 16 -18.79 -6.67 -76.38
N GLU A 17 -17.92 -5.65 -76.47
CA GLU A 17 -18.03 -4.58 -77.47
C GLU A 17 -18.01 -5.18 -78.88
N LYS A 18 -19.06 -4.94 -79.68
CA LYS A 18 -19.11 -5.41 -81.07
C LYS A 18 -18.02 -4.72 -81.90
N THR A 19 -17.31 -5.49 -82.70
CA THR A 19 -16.28 -5.02 -83.62
C THR A 19 -16.86 -4.31 -84.84
N ASP A 20 -16.04 -3.53 -85.54
CA ASP A 20 -16.42 -2.91 -86.83
C ASP A 20 -16.91 -3.94 -87.87
N THR A 21 -16.39 -5.18 -87.80
CA THR A 21 -16.80 -6.29 -88.68
C THR A 21 -18.21 -6.77 -88.35
N GLU A 22 -18.55 -6.87 -87.07
CA GLU A 22 -19.90 -7.23 -86.61
C GLU A 22 -20.93 -6.11 -86.88
N LEU A 23 -20.44 -4.88 -87.14
CA LEU A 23 -21.25 -3.70 -87.48
C LEU A 23 -21.09 -3.28 -88.95
N ALA A 24 -20.66 -4.19 -89.84
CA ALA A 24 -20.37 -3.87 -91.24
C ALA A 24 -21.58 -3.32 -92.01
N ASP A 25 -22.79 -3.80 -91.72
CA ASP A 25 -24.05 -3.36 -92.36
C ASP A 25 -24.55 -1.98 -91.86
N LYS A 26 -23.81 -1.34 -90.95
CA LYS A 26 -24.17 -0.03 -90.36
C LYS A 26 -23.37 1.10 -91.00
N THR A 27 -23.87 2.33 -90.86
CA THR A 27 -23.15 3.53 -91.30
C THR A 27 -21.96 3.83 -90.38
N GLN A 28 -20.94 4.53 -90.88
CA GLN A 28 -19.79 4.94 -90.05
C GLN A 28 -20.23 5.73 -88.82
N ALA A 29 -21.16 6.69 -88.99
CA ALA A 29 -21.71 7.48 -87.90
C ALA A 29 -22.43 6.64 -86.83
N TYR A 30 -22.99 5.48 -87.20
CA TYR A 30 -23.57 4.54 -86.23
C TYR A 30 -22.47 3.86 -85.41
N ARG A 31 -21.40 3.37 -86.07
CA ARG A 31 -20.29 2.67 -85.42
C ARG A 31 -19.57 3.58 -84.43
N ASP A 32 -19.24 4.81 -84.84
CA ASP A 32 -18.56 5.78 -83.97
C ASP A 32 -19.39 6.03 -82.68
N VAL A 33 -20.69 6.29 -82.84
CA VAL A 33 -21.60 6.50 -81.71
C VAL A 33 -21.75 5.25 -80.84
N TYR A 34 -21.77 4.05 -81.43
CA TYR A 34 -21.86 2.80 -80.69
C TYR A 34 -20.61 2.58 -79.81
N HIS A 35 -19.41 2.72 -80.38
CA HIS A 35 -18.15 2.52 -79.65
C HIS A 35 -17.98 3.52 -78.50
N ASP A 36 -18.27 4.79 -78.74
CA ASP A 36 -18.17 5.83 -77.70
C ASP A 36 -19.20 5.60 -76.58
N ALA A 37 -20.44 5.26 -76.95
CA ALA A 37 -21.49 4.97 -75.99
C ALA A 37 -21.23 3.70 -75.19
N PHE A 38 -20.68 2.65 -75.80
CA PHE A 38 -20.35 1.40 -75.12
C PHE A 38 -19.25 1.62 -74.09
N LYS A 39 -18.17 2.33 -74.46
CA LYS A 39 -17.09 2.70 -73.53
C LYS A 39 -17.60 3.56 -72.38
N LEU A 40 -18.51 4.49 -72.65
CA LEU A 40 -19.13 5.31 -71.60
C LEU A 40 -20.01 4.47 -70.66
N ALA A 41 -20.87 3.61 -71.21
CA ALA A 41 -21.74 2.73 -70.42
C ALA A 41 -20.94 1.74 -69.57
N ALA A 42 -19.89 1.13 -70.12
CA ALA A 42 -19.00 0.24 -69.39
C ALA A 42 -18.31 0.97 -68.22
N LYS A 43 -17.84 2.21 -68.44
CA LYS A 43 -17.27 3.04 -67.36
C LYS A 43 -18.27 3.37 -66.26
N LEU A 44 -19.52 3.68 -66.63
CA LEU A 44 -20.58 4.01 -65.66
C LEU A 44 -21.00 2.77 -64.85
N ILE A 45 -21.13 1.60 -65.48
CA ILE A 45 -21.44 0.34 -64.80
C ILE A 45 -20.32 -0.04 -63.83
N GLU A 46 -19.06 0.12 -64.25
CA GLU A 46 -17.92 -0.13 -63.37
C GLU A 46 -17.90 0.85 -62.19
N ALA A 47 -18.16 2.13 -62.42
CA ALA A 47 -18.28 3.13 -61.36
C ALA A 47 -19.43 2.85 -60.37
N ASP A 48 -20.55 2.27 -60.84
CA ASP A 48 -21.68 1.91 -59.97
C ASP A 48 -21.37 0.65 -59.14
N LYS A 49 -20.66 -0.33 -59.71
CA LYS A 49 -20.17 -1.51 -58.99
C LYS A 49 -19.16 -1.13 -57.89
N THR A 50 -18.21 -0.25 -58.19
CA THR A 50 -17.23 0.22 -57.20
C THR A 50 -17.90 1.02 -56.09
N LYS A 51 -18.88 1.88 -56.42
CA LYS A 51 -19.68 2.61 -55.42
C LYS A 51 -20.49 1.68 -54.51
N ASN A 52 -21.19 0.69 -55.07
CA ASN A 52 -21.97 -0.28 -54.28
C ASN A 52 -21.07 -1.13 -53.37
N SER A 53 -19.86 -1.48 -53.84
CA SER A 53 -18.83 -2.17 -53.06
C SER A 53 -18.31 -1.32 -51.89
N ALA A 54 -18.06 -0.02 -52.11
CA ALA A 54 -17.64 0.91 -51.07
C ALA A 54 -18.74 1.14 -50.01
N ASP A 55 -19.99 1.38 -50.44
CA ASP A 55 -21.13 1.60 -49.53
C ASP A 55 -21.38 0.36 -48.64
N ALA A 56 -21.29 -0.86 -49.20
CA ALA A 56 -21.38 -2.10 -48.46
C ALA A 56 -20.22 -2.29 -47.46
N GLY A 57 -18.99 -1.93 -47.86
CA GLY A 57 -17.81 -1.96 -47.00
C GLY A 57 -17.96 -1.02 -45.80
N ALA A 58 -18.35 0.23 -46.04
CA ALA A 58 -18.57 1.22 -44.99
C ALA A 58 -19.64 0.76 -43.97
N ALA A 59 -20.77 0.22 -44.45
CA ALA A 59 -21.84 -0.26 -43.59
C ALA A 59 -21.38 -1.43 -42.70
N ALA A 60 -20.70 -2.43 -43.28
CA ALA A 60 -20.17 -3.56 -42.54
C ALA A 60 -19.09 -3.15 -41.52
N GLY A 61 -18.17 -2.26 -41.91
CA GLY A 61 -17.13 -1.75 -41.02
C GLY A 61 -17.69 -0.96 -39.83
N ALA A 62 -18.73 -0.16 -40.05
CA ALA A 62 -19.43 0.53 -38.97
C ALA A 62 -20.16 -0.45 -38.04
N GLN A 63 -20.82 -1.48 -38.59
CA GLN A 63 -21.56 -2.48 -37.82
C GLN A 63 -20.62 -3.35 -36.97
N ASP A 64 -19.53 -3.86 -37.54
CA ASP A 64 -18.57 -4.68 -36.78
C ASP A 64 -17.90 -3.86 -35.67
N ALA A 65 -17.65 -2.57 -35.91
CA ALA A 65 -17.16 -1.66 -34.87
C ALA A 65 -18.20 -1.41 -33.77
N GLN A 66 -19.49 -1.29 -34.11
CA GLN A 66 -20.60 -1.18 -33.17
C GLN A 66 -20.78 -2.44 -32.32
N ASP A 67 -20.66 -3.62 -32.94
CA ASP A 67 -20.81 -4.92 -32.30
C ASP A 67 -19.56 -5.34 -31.48
N GLY A 68 -18.50 -4.52 -31.49
CA GLY A 68 -17.25 -4.77 -30.77
C GLY A 68 -16.42 -5.93 -31.33
N LYS A 69 -16.66 -6.32 -32.59
CA LYS A 69 -15.95 -7.41 -33.25
C LYS A 69 -14.56 -6.97 -33.70
N ALA A 70 -13.62 -7.92 -33.70
CA ALA A 70 -12.33 -7.72 -34.34
C ALA A 70 -12.53 -7.51 -35.85
N MET A 71 -11.62 -6.76 -36.47
CA MET A 71 -11.67 -6.52 -37.91
C MET A 71 -11.66 -7.86 -38.66
N THR A 72 -12.71 -8.09 -39.45
CA THR A 72 -12.88 -9.30 -40.27
C THR A 72 -11.75 -9.40 -41.28
N ASP A 73 -11.34 -10.63 -41.64
CA ASP A 73 -10.41 -10.85 -42.75
C ASP A 73 -11.04 -10.41 -44.06
N LEU A 74 -10.37 -9.51 -44.79
CA LEU A 74 -10.92 -8.85 -45.97
C LEU A 74 -10.28 -9.33 -47.28
N THR A 75 -9.46 -10.39 -47.24
CA THR A 75 -8.70 -10.87 -48.42
C THR A 75 -9.59 -11.23 -49.61
N ASP A 76 -10.81 -11.69 -49.35
CA ASP A 76 -11.77 -12.07 -50.41
C ASP A 76 -12.57 -10.88 -50.95
N ASN A 77 -12.40 -9.67 -50.39
CA ASN A 77 -13.12 -8.47 -50.79
C ASN A 77 -12.33 -7.60 -51.76
N GLY A 78 -13.04 -6.89 -52.66
CA GLY A 78 -12.44 -5.92 -53.56
C GLY A 78 -11.85 -4.69 -52.84
N PRO A 79 -10.88 -3.98 -53.44
CA PRO A 79 -10.11 -2.91 -52.79
C PRO A 79 -10.96 -1.74 -52.26
N ASP A 80 -12.06 -1.40 -52.96
CA ASP A 80 -12.96 -0.32 -52.55
C ASP A 80 -13.74 -0.68 -51.28
N TYR A 81 -14.22 -1.92 -51.19
CA TYR A 81 -14.86 -2.45 -49.98
C TYR A 81 -13.88 -2.41 -48.81
N GLN A 82 -12.66 -2.92 -49.00
CA GLN A 82 -11.64 -2.95 -47.94
C GLN A 82 -11.31 -1.54 -47.41
N THR A 83 -11.18 -0.58 -48.33
CA THR A 83 -10.88 0.81 -47.99
C THR A 83 -12.03 1.44 -47.20
N ALA A 84 -13.26 1.33 -47.71
CA ALA A 84 -14.44 1.89 -47.07
C ALA A 84 -14.74 1.24 -45.71
N TYR A 85 -14.58 -0.09 -45.60
CA TYR A 85 -14.68 -0.83 -44.34
C TYR A 85 -13.71 -0.27 -43.30
N LYS A 86 -12.41 -0.19 -43.63
CA LYS A 86 -11.38 0.28 -42.69
C LYS A 86 -11.67 1.71 -42.23
N GLN A 87 -12.04 2.59 -43.17
CA GLN A 87 -12.38 3.98 -42.85
C GLN A 87 -13.55 4.07 -41.87
N ALA A 88 -14.65 3.36 -42.14
CA ALA A 88 -15.84 3.39 -41.28
C ALA A 88 -15.58 2.74 -39.90
N TYR A 89 -14.88 1.60 -39.88
CA TYR A 89 -14.49 0.89 -38.66
C TYR A 89 -13.64 1.78 -37.74
N TYR A 90 -12.61 2.44 -38.29
CA TYR A 90 -11.77 3.36 -37.53
C TYR A 90 -12.45 4.68 -37.19
N ALA A 91 -13.36 5.19 -38.03
CA ALA A 91 -14.13 6.39 -37.74
C ALA A 91 -15.06 6.20 -36.53
N TYR A 92 -15.77 5.06 -36.46
CA TYR A 92 -16.60 4.71 -35.30
C TYR A 92 -15.76 4.58 -34.02
N GLN A 93 -14.59 3.95 -34.14
CA GLN A 93 -13.67 3.81 -33.02
C GLN A 93 -13.08 5.14 -32.51
N LYS A 94 -13.00 6.18 -33.35
CA LYS A 94 -12.55 7.53 -32.96
C LYS A 94 -13.61 8.29 -32.14
N THR A 95 -14.90 8.01 -32.35
CA THR A 95 -16.00 8.75 -31.72
C THR A 95 -16.51 8.11 -30.43
N ASN A 96 -16.34 6.79 -30.23
CA ASN A 96 -16.85 6.07 -29.05
C ASN A 96 -15.75 5.62 -28.08
N GLY A 97 -15.09 6.59 -27.44
CA GLY A 97 -13.90 6.46 -26.59
C GLY A 97 -13.79 5.18 -25.74
N THR A 98 -12.82 4.34 -26.07
CA THR A 98 -12.39 3.17 -25.28
C THR A 98 -11.09 3.47 -24.52
N TYR A 99 -10.82 4.75 -24.25
CA TYR A 99 -9.58 5.21 -23.63
C TYR A 99 -9.42 4.61 -22.23
N GLU A 100 -10.48 4.63 -21.43
CA GLU A 100 -10.53 4.13 -20.06
C GLU A 100 -10.32 2.62 -20.01
N GLN A 101 -10.85 1.89 -21.00
CA GLN A 101 -10.63 0.44 -21.15
C GLN A 101 -9.16 0.14 -21.48
N GLY A 102 -8.57 0.92 -22.39
CA GLY A 102 -7.15 0.86 -22.71
C GLY A 102 -6.30 1.13 -21.48
N TYR A 103 -6.61 2.21 -20.76
CA TYR A 103 -5.93 2.63 -19.54
C TYR A 103 -5.93 1.53 -18.48
N ALA A 104 -7.09 0.93 -18.19
CA ALA A 104 -7.19 -0.19 -17.25
C ALA A 104 -6.37 -1.42 -17.70
N ALA A 105 -6.37 -1.74 -19.00
CA ALA A 105 -5.57 -2.84 -19.54
C ALA A 105 -4.07 -2.58 -19.44
N GLY A 106 -3.63 -1.35 -19.71
CA GLY A 106 -2.23 -0.93 -19.57
C GLY A 106 -1.74 -1.05 -18.13
N GLN A 107 -2.56 -0.64 -17.16
CA GLN A 107 -2.26 -0.83 -15.73
C GLN A 107 -2.11 -2.32 -15.37
N ALA A 108 -3.03 -3.17 -15.84
CA ALA A 108 -3.03 -4.60 -15.54
C ALA A 108 -1.80 -5.32 -16.12
N ASP A 109 -1.34 -4.96 -17.32
CA ASP A 109 -0.14 -5.53 -17.93
C ASP A 109 1.14 -5.04 -17.26
N ALA A 110 1.22 -3.75 -16.93
CA ALA A 110 2.36 -3.18 -16.19
C ALA A 110 2.50 -3.82 -14.80
N ALA A 111 1.39 -4.06 -14.10
CA ALA A 111 1.39 -4.72 -12.79
C ALA A 111 1.90 -6.17 -12.84
N LYS A 112 1.74 -6.86 -13.97
CA LYS A 112 2.29 -8.22 -14.19
C LYS A 112 3.78 -8.23 -14.55
N GLY A 113 4.39 -7.06 -14.75
CA GLY A 113 5.78 -6.94 -15.19
C GLY A 113 5.99 -7.28 -16.67
N SER A 114 4.92 -7.33 -17.47
CA SER A 114 5.00 -7.56 -18.91
C SER A 114 5.79 -6.46 -19.63
N GLN A 115 6.33 -6.77 -20.82
CA GLN A 115 6.84 -5.74 -21.72
C GLN A 115 5.68 -4.90 -22.27
N GLU A 116 5.93 -3.60 -22.47
CA GLU A 116 4.93 -2.69 -23.04
C GLU A 116 4.57 -3.17 -24.45
N GLN A 117 3.28 -3.33 -24.71
CA GLN A 117 2.81 -3.62 -26.06
C GLN A 117 3.03 -2.38 -26.95
N THR A 118 3.51 -2.59 -28.17
CA THR A 118 3.79 -1.51 -29.13
C THR A 118 3.39 -1.93 -30.55
N GLY A 119 3.05 -0.96 -31.39
CA GLY A 119 2.80 -1.22 -32.81
C GLY A 119 1.58 -2.11 -33.05
N ASP A 120 1.77 -3.22 -33.78
CA ASP A 120 0.68 -4.06 -34.28
C ASP A 120 0.15 -5.09 -33.25
N THR A 121 0.78 -5.21 -32.07
CA THR A 121 0.35 -6.14 -31.01
C THR A 121 -1.04 -5.84 -30.46
N PHE A 122 -1.53 -4.62 -30.65
CA PHE A 122 -2.88 -4.21 -30.24
C PHE A 122 -3.99 -4.73 -31.17
N GLY A 123 -3.66 -5.42 -32.27
CA GLY A 123 -4.64 -5.95 -33.21
C GLY A 123 -5.63 -4.88 -33.69
N SER A 124 -6.93 -5.17 -33.61
CA SER A 124 -8.02 -4.29 -34.06
C SER A 124 -8.46 -3.22 -33.04
N LYS A 125 -7.70 -2.99 -31.97
CA LYS A 125 -8.03 -1.98 -30.94
C LYS A 125 -7.86 -0.55 -31.45
N SER A 126 -8.74 0.33 -30.98
CA SER A 126 -8.81 1.75 -31.38
C SER A 126 -7.58 2.55 -30.99
N ASN A 127 -7.39 3.70 -31.66
CA ASN A 127 -6.32 4.63 -31.28
C ASN A 127 -6.54 5.21 -29.87
N ALA A 128 -7.79 5.45 -29.47
CA ALA A 128 -8.12 5.89 -28.11
C ALA A 128 -7.75 4.83 -27.06
N TYR A 129 -8.02 3.54 -27.33
CA TYR A 129 -7.58 2.42 -26.50
C TYR A 129 -6.05 2.38 -26.40
N ARG A 130 -5.34 2.51 -27.54
CA ARG A 130 -3.87 2.49 -27.58
C ARG A 130 -3.28 3.63 -26.74
N THR A 131 -3.78 4.86 -26.91
CA THR A 131 -3.34 6.01 -26.10
C THR A 131 -3.62 5.79 -24.62
N GLY A 132 -4.81 5.29 -24.27
CA GLY A 132 -5.16 4.95 -22.89
C GLY A 132 -4.23 3.89 -22.32
N TYR A 133 -3.97 2.81 -23.07
CA TYR A 133 -3.06 1.73 -22.68
C TYR A 133 -1.66 2.24 -22.36
N HIS A 134 -1.06 3.03 -23.26
CA HIS A 134 0.26 3.60 -23.03
C HIS A 134 0.28 4.49 -21.79
N ALA A 135 -0.75 5.31 -21.57
CA ALA A 135 -0.86 6.15 -20.38
C ALA A 135 -0.96 5.32 -19.09
N GLY A 136 -1.83 4.30 -19.04
CA GLY A 136 -2.01 3.45 -17.86
C GLY A 136 -0.79 2.57 -17.56
N PHE A 137 -0.12 2.08 -18.61
CA PHE A 137 1.12 1.30 -18.49
C PHE A 137 2.27 2.17 -17.96
N ALA A 138 2.48 3.35 -18.54
CA ALA A 138 3.52 4.30 -18.11
C ALA A 138 3.32 4.78 -16.68
N ASP A 139 2.09 5.11 -16.29
CA ASP A 139 1.75 5.54 -14.93
C ASP A 139 2.02 4.42 -13.90
N THR A 140 1.60 3.19 -14.21
CA THR A 140 1.85 2.05 -13.33
C THR A 140 3.34 1.69 -13.24
N ARG A 141 4.08 1.71 -14.35
CA ARG A 141 5.53 1.47 -14.31
C ARG A 141 6.30 2.61 -13.64
N GLY A 142 5.88 3.85 -13.84
CA GLY A 142 6.40 5.01 -13.11
C GLY A 142 6.23 4.82 -11.61
N ASN A 143 5.01 4.50 -11.16
CA ASN A 143 4.74 4.19 -9.76
C ASN A 143 5.54 2.99 -9.24
N ILE A 144 5.74 1.92 -10.02
CA ILE A 144 6.58 0.77 -9.62
C ILE A 144 8.06 1.18 -9.49
N LEU A 145 8.59 1.97 -10.43
CA LEU A 145 9.95 2.48 -10.39
C LEU A 145 10.16 3.43 -9.20
N ASP A 146 9.22 4.34 -8.96
CA ASP A 146 9.24 5.27 -7.83
C ASP A 146 9.08 4.53 -6.48
N THR A 147 8.27 3.47 -6.45
CA THR A 147 8.16 2.57 -5.27
C THR A 147 9.48 1.84 -5.03
N ASN A 148 10.13 1.34 -6.08
CA ASN A 148 11.42 0.68 -5.96
C ASN A 148 12.52 1.65 -5.51
N ASP A 149 12.53 2.88 -6.04
CA ASP A 149 13.45 3.93 -5.62
C ASP A 149 13.20 4.34 -4.16
N ALA A 150 11.93 4.51 -3.75
CA ALA A 150 11.57 4.78 -2.35
C ALA A 150 11.99 3.63 -1.42
N ARG A 151 11.85 2.38 -1.88
CA ARG A 151 12.29 1.17 -1.19
C ARG A 151 13.82 1.11 -1.06
N ILE A 152 14.56 1.47 -2.10
CA ILE A 152 16.03 1.58 -2.08
C ILE A 152 16.49 2.69 -1.12
N ARG A 153 15.80 3.85 -1.11
CA ARG A 153 16.06 4.94 -0.16
C ARG A 153 15.82 4.49 1.28
N LEU A 154 14.72 3.80 1.55
CA LEU A 154 14.40 3.25 2.86
C LEU A 154 15.41 2.17 3.31
N GLN A 155 15.79 1.25 2.41
CA GLN A 155 16.85 0.28 2.66
C GLN A 155 18.18 0.95 3.02
N THR A 156 18.53 2.01 2.31
CA THR A 156 19.75 2.78 2.56
C THR A 156 19.68 3.51 3.90
N ALA A 157 18.54 4.13 4.24
CA ALA A 157 18.32 4.78 5.52
C ALA A 157 18.40 3.79 6.70
N ILE A 158 17.78 2.61 6.56
CA ILE A 158 17.84 1.53 7.56
C ILE A 158 19.29 1.07 7.75
N ARG A 159 20.03 0.81 6.66
CA ARG A 159 21.44 0.40 6.72
C ARG A 159 22.30 1.44 7.44
N ASN A 160 22.11 2.72 7.14
CA ASN A 160 22.84 3.81 7.77
C ASN A 160 22.50 3.94 9.27
N GLY A 161 21.22 3.81 9.63
CA GLY A 161 20.80 3.83 11.04
C GLY A 161 21.29 2.64 11.84
N GLN A 162 21.30 1.44 11.25
CA GLN A 162 21.89 0.24 11.85
C GLN A 162 23.40 0.42 12.07
N ALA A 163 24.11 1.01 11.11
CA ALA A 163 25.54 1.32 11.24
C ALA A 163 25.81 2.36 12.36
N LEU A 164 24.92 3.34 12.52
CA LEU A 164 25.02 4.31 13.62
C LEU A 164 24.89 3.61 14.98
N ILE A 165 23.92 2.68 15.13
CA ILE A 165 23.77 1.92 16.38
C ILE A 165 24.98 1.00 16.60
N ALA A 166 25.43 0.27 15.57
CA ALA A 166 26.52 -0.68 15.71
C ALA A 166 27.85 -0.01 16.10
N ASN A 167 28.14 1.17 15.54
CA ASN A 167 29.45 1.81 15.69
C ASN A 167 29.48 2.94 16.73
N HIS A 168 28.32 3.57 17.00
CA HIS A 168 28.27 4.80 17.78
C HIS A 168 27.19 4.79 18.88
N ALA A 169 26.53 3.66 19.17
CA ALA A 169 25.47 3.61 20.20
C ALA A 169 25.93 4.11 21.58
N SER A 170 27.20 3.89 21.94
CA SER A 170 27.77 4.37 23.21
C SER A 170 27.96 5.89 23.27
N GLU A 171 27.93 6.58 22.12
CA GLU A 171 28.05 8.04 22.04
C GLU A 171 26.73 8.76 22.27
N TYR A 172 25.61 8.05 22.34
CA TYR A 172 24.26 8.59 22.48
C TYR A 172 23.58 8.05 23.74
N THR A 173 22.53 8.73 24.20
CA THR A 173 21.80 8.23 25.37
C THR A 173 21.11 6.90 25.08
N PRO A 174 21.04 5.95 26.03
CA PRO A 174 20.34 4.68 25.84
C PRO A 174 18.86 4.83 25.46
N ALA A 175 18.20 5.90 25.92
CA ALA A 175 16.82 6.22 25.58
C ALA A 175 16.67 6.62 24.11
N ASN A 176 17.56 7.47 23.59
CA ASN A 176 17.56 7.89 22.19
C ASN A 176 17.89 6.71 21.26
N ILE A 177 18.82 5.84 21.66
CA ILE A 177 19.13 4.61 20.91
C ILE A 177 17.92 3.67 20.87
N ARG A 178 17.13 3.56 21.96
CA ARG A 178 15.90 2.74 21.97
C ARG A 178 14.80 3.31 21.06
N ILE A 179 14.59 4.62 21.07
CA ILE A 179 13.62 5.29 20.19
C ILE A 179 14.05 5.14 18.72
N PHE A 180 15.34 5.30 18.43
CA PHE A 180 15.88 5.12 17.08
C PHE A 180 15.80 3.67 16.61
N GLN A 181 16.05 2.69 17.49
CA GLN A 181 15.86 1.26 17.18
C GLN A 181 14.39 0.94 16.87
N GLN A 182 13.43 1.49 17.64
CA GLN A 182 12.00 1.31 17.35
C GLN A 182 11.61 1.89 16.00
N ALA A 183 12.16 3.04 15.61
CA ALA A 183 11.96 3.63 14.29
C ALA A 183 12.55 2.75 13.18
N LEU A 184 13.74 2.15 13.40
CA LEU A 184 14.35 1.20 12.47
C LEU A 184 13.55 -0.10 12.32
N ASP A 185 12.99 -0.61 13.41
CA ASP A 185 12.15 -1.82 13.40
C ASP A 185 10.84 -1.56 12.64
N ALA A 186 10.21 -0.40 12.87
CA ALA A 186 9.02 0.03 12.14
C ALA A 186 9.29 0.21 10.64
N ALA A 187 10.40 0.87 10.30
CA ALA A 187 10.85 1.04 8.91
C ALA A 187 11.14 -0.31 8.23
N THR A 188 11.78 -1.25 8.94
CA THR A 188 12.05 -2.60 8.43
C THR A 188 10.75 -3.39 8.24
N GLY A 189 9.80 -3.28 9.16
CA GLY A 189 8.47 -3.87 9.03
C GLY A 189 7.71 -3.35 7.80
N LEU A 190 7.78 -2.05 7.55
CA LEU A 190 7.20 -1.44 6.35
C LEU A 190 7.91 -1.88 5.07
N LEU A 191 9.25 -1.98 5.11
CA LEU A 191 10.03 -2.48 3.99
C LEU A 191 9.67 -3.92 3.61
N ASN A 192 9.31 -4.78 4.57
CA ASN A 192 8.94 -6.17 4.26
C ASN A 192 7.49 -6.32 3.80
N LYS A 193 6.74 -5.22 3.67
CA LYS A 193 5.35 -5.24 3.23
C LYS A 193 5.28 -5.15 1.70
N ASP A 194 4.62 -6.16 1.10
CA ASP A 194 4.48 -6.30 -0.35
C ASP A 194 3.66 -5.16 -0.98
N ASN A 195 2.73 -4.57 -0.23
CA ASN A 195 1.83 -3.50 -0.69
C ASN A 195 2.06 -2.14 0.00
N ALA A 196 3.26 -1.87 0.52
CA ALA A 196 3.59 -0.54 1.04
C ALA A 196 3.51 0.51 -0.07
N THR A 197 2.87 1.65 0.20
CA THR A 197 2.75 2.75 -0.77
C THR A 197 4.01 3.60 -0.82
N ILE A 198 4.24 4.31 -1.93
CA ILE A 198 5.36 5.25 -2.10
C ILE A 198 5.40 6.27 -0.96
N GLU A 199 4.24 6.84 -0.61
CA GLU A 199 4.10 7.83 0.48
C GLU A 199 4.49 7.26 1.83
N GLN A 200 4.07 6.02 2.14
CA GLN A 200 4.45 5.36 3.39
C GLN A 200 5.97 5.13 3.45
N LEU A 201 6.57 4.67 2.34
CA LEU A 201 8.02 4.45 2.25
C LEU A 201 8.81 5.76 2.39
N ALA A 202 8.35 6.84 1.75
CA ALA A 202 8.97 8.17 1.85
C ALA A 202 8.81 8.79 3.24
N GLN A 203 7.65 8.62 3.87
CA GLN A 203 7.41 9.07 5.24
C GLN A 203 8.32 8.33 6.22
N ALA A 204 8.52 7.01 6.06
CA ALA A 204 9.42 6.25 6.92
C ALA A 204 10.89 6.71 6.81
N VAL A 205 11.35 7.15 5.62
CA VAL A 205 12.68 7.77 5.46
C VAL A 205 12.77 9.09 6.22
N THR A 206 11.71 9.92 6.15
CA THR A 206 11.62 11.20 6.85
C THR A 206 11.58 11.01 8.36
N ASP A 207 10.80 10.04 8.84
CA ASP A 207 10.68 9.69 10.25
C ASP A 207 12.01 9.19 10.80
N LEU A 208 12.70 8.30 10.07
CA LEU A 208 14.05 7.83 10.46
C LEU A 208 15.04 8.99 10.54
N SER A 209 15.03 9.90 9.57
CA SER A 209 15.91 11.07 9.54
C SER A 209 15.60 12.04 10.69
N THR A 210 14.33 12.22 11.01
CA THR A 210 13.88 13.07 12.11
C THR A 210 14.29 12.50 13.45
N VAL A 211 14.11 11.19 13.66
CA VAL A 211 14.55 10.51 14.89
C VAL A 211 16.08 10.48 15.00
N ALA A 212 16.80 10.34 13.88
CA ALA A 212 18.26 10.44 13.86
C ALA A 212 18.74 11.85 14.27
N ALA A 213 18.04 12.90 13.85
CA ALA A 213 18.37 14.29 14.19
C ALA A 213 18.11 14.63 15.68
N THR A 214 17.25 13.89 16.37
CA THR A 214 16.98 14.09 17.81
C THR A 214 17.93 13.30 18.71
N LEU A 215 18.88 12.54 18.13
CA LEU A 215 19.90 11.81 18.89
C LEU A 215 20.86 12.78 19.60
N THR A 216 20.71 12.88 20.92
CA THR A 216 21.64 13.64 21.77
C THR A 216 22.69 12.74 22.41
N LYS A 217 23.93 13.26 22.47
CA LYS A 217 25.04 12.64 23.19
C LYS A 217 24.87 12.83 24.71
N PRO A 218 25.38 11.91 25.55
CA PRO A 218 25.40 12.11 27.00
C PRO A 218 26.20 13.38 27.33
N THR A 219 25.57 14.37 27.94
CA THR A 219 26.30 15.52 28.48
C THR A 219 27.10 15.05 29.70
N GLN A 220 28.42 15.24 29.67
CA GLN A 220 29.24 15.06 30.86
C GLN A 220 28.75 15.99 31.99
N PRO A 221 28.82 15.58 33.26
CA PRO A 221 28.32 16.38 34.36
C PRO A 221 29.17 17.64 34.49
N VAL A 222 28.62 18.79 34.07
CA VAL A 222 29.18 20.10 34.37
C VAL A 222 28.34 20.79 35.44
N THR A 223 29.05 21.18 36.49
CA THR A 223 28.64 22.01 37.64
C THR A 223 27.85 23.25 37.20
N PRO A 224 26.78 23.66 37.91
CA PRO A 224 25.76 24.56 37.37
C PRO A 224 26.17 26.04 37.37
N THR A 225 25.99 26.71 36.22
CA THR A 225 25.76 28.17 36.09
C THR A 225 24.91 28.45 34.84
N TYR A 226 23.76 29.12 35.00
CA TYR A 226 22.85 29.62 33.94
C TYR A 226 23.29 31.04 33.48
N PRO A 227 23.13 31.45 32.19
CA PRO A 227 21.79 31.78 31.62
C PRO A 227 21.54 31.55 30.09
N SER A 228 20.24 31.53 29.74
CA SER A 228 19.55 31.82 28.44
C SER A 228 19.79 30.91 27.21
N THR A 229 18.84 30.59 26.30
CA THR A 229 17.43 30.93 26.00
C THR A 229 16.75 29.75 25.25
N THR A 230 15.46 29.48 25.51
CA THR A 230 14.68 28.38 24.88
C THR A 230 13.51 28.94 24.05
N PRO A 231 13.20 28.41 22.84
CA PRO A 231 11.98 28.80 22.10
C PRO A 231 10.75 28.17 22.75
N ALA A 232 9.72 28.98 23.00
CA ALA A 232 8.48 28.57 23.63
C ALA A 232 7.69 27.59 22.74
N GLN A 233 7.43 26.39 23.27
CA GLN A 233 6.36 25.52 22.80
C GLN A 233 5.08 25.82 23.60
N THR A 234 3.94 25.80 22.93
CA THR A 234 2.61 26.06 23.53
C THR A 234 2.30 24.98 24.56
N VAL A 235 2.46 25.31 25.85
CA VAL A 235 2.21 24.40 26.99
C VAL A 235 0.73 24.45 27.33
N GLU A 236 0.05 23.30 27.26
CA GLU A 236 -1.30 23.14 27.80
C GLU A 236 -1.28 23.40 29.32
N MET A 237 -2.15 24.27 29.82
CA MET A 237 -2.13 24.66 31.24
C MET A 237 -2.57 23.49 32.13
N LEU A 238 -1.61 22.87 32.82
CA LEU A 238 -1.87 21.80 33.79
C LEU A 238 -1.97 22.36 35.22
N THR A 239 -2.94 21.86 35.99
CA THR A 239 -3.17 22.24 37.39
C THR A 239 -2.91 21.06 38.30
N GLU A 240 -2.15 21.26 39.38
CA GLU A 240 -1.93 20.25 40.42
C GLU A 240 -2.79 20.56 41.64
N SER A 241 -3.40 19.52 42.22
CA SER A 241 -4.21 19.62 43.45
C SER A 241 -3.91 18.46 44.41
N PRO A 242 -4.09 18.65 45.74
CA PRO A 242 -3.89 17.58 46.70
C PRO A 242 -4.83 16.39 46.46
N ALA A 243 -4.29 15.18 46.54
CA ALA A 243 -5.04 13.93 46.41
C ALA A 243 -4.36 12.82 47.22
N SER A 244 -5.11 11.83 47.68
CA SER A 244 -4.57 10.70 48.44
C SER A 244 -5.08 9.39 47.86
N GLY A 245 -4.19 8.40 47.71
CA GLY A 245 -4.50 7.10 47.13
C GLY A 245 -3.26 6.24 46.94
N ILE A 246 -3.42 5.08 46.31
CA ILE A 246 -2.33 4.18 45.91
C ILE A 246 -2.39 3.99 44.39
N ALA A 247 -1.28 4.30 43.70
CA ALA A 247 -1.08 4.01 42.28
C ALA A 247 -0.40 2.65 42.13
N TYR A 248 -0.97 1.78 41.29
CA TYR A 248 -0.39 0.48 40.92
C TYR A 248 0.15 0.52 39.51
N VAL A 249 1.42 0.15 39.34
CA VAL A 249 2.09 0.12 38.03
C VAL A 249 1.59 -1.07 37.21
N THR A 250 0.85 -0.81 36.14
CA THR A 250 0.25 -1.85 35.27
C THR A 250 1.15 -2.27 34.12
N ALA A 251 2.09 -1.42 33.70
CA ALA A 251 2.99 -1.71 32.59
C ALA A 251 4.04 -2.76 32.97
N GLN A 252 4.12 -3.85 32.21
CA GLN A 252 5.05 -4.96 32.47
C GLN A 252 6.55 -4.60 32.37
N ALA A 253 6.88 -3.48 31.71
CA ALA A 253 8.25 -2.98 31.59
C ALA A 253 8.68 -2.06 32.74
N GLY A 254 7.78 -1.75 33.70
CA GLY A 254 7.97 -0.65 34.63
C GLY A 254 7.72 0.71 33.99
N ILE A 255 7.67 1.78 34.79
CA ILE A 255 7.27 3.12 34.33
C ILE A 255 8.25 4.19 34.84
N PRO A 256 8.55 5.22 34.04
CA PRO A 256 9.47 6.28 34.45
C PRO A 256 8.87 7.23 35.49
N LEU A 257 9.73 7.80 36.33
CA LEU A 257 9.42 8.98 37.16
C LEU A 257 9.76 10.26 36.43
N TYR A 258 8.96 11.29 36.64
CA TYR A 258 9.16 12.63 36.10
C TYR A 258 9.35 13.68 37.21
N SER A 259 10.11 14.73 36.94
CA SER A 259 10.37 15.83 37.89
C SER A 259 9.38 16.99 37.77
N ASP A 260 8.50 16.94 36.77
CA ASP A 260 7.52 17.96 36.45
C ASP A 260 6.15 17.32 36.19
N LYS A 261 5.11 18.13 36.43
CA LYS A 261 3.70 17.71 36.34
C LYS A 261 3.25 17.49 34.89
N GLU A 262 3.95 18.10 33.93
CA GLU A 262 3.78 17.90 32.50
C GLU A 262 4.28 16.52 32.05
N THR A 263 5.00 15.80 32.92
CA THR A 263 5.61 14.49 32.66
C THR A 263 6.53 14.51 31.44
N ILE A 264 7.31 15.58 31.34
CA ILE A 264 8.27 15.82 30.25
C ILE A 264 9.67 15.37 30.69
N ASN A 265 10.14 15.82 31.85
CA ASN A 265 11.52 15.59 32.31
C ASN A 265 11.57 14.36 33.21
N GLN A 266 12.17 13.27 32.72
CA GLN A 266 12.35 12.06 33.51
C GLN A 266 13.48 12.20 34.53
N ILE A 267 13.32 11.60 35.71
CA ILE A 267 14.31 11.57 36.81
C ILE A 267 15.38 10.48 36.57
N GLY A 268 15.25 9.70 35.49
CA GLY A 268 16.18 8.59 35.17
C GLY A 268 16.04 7.39 36.11
N ARG A 269 14.94 7.32 36.88
CA ARG A 269 14.55 6.18 37.71
C ARG A 269 13.21 5.64 37.22
N THR A 270 13.04 4.33 37.30
CA THR A 270 11.80 3.64 36.92
C THR A 270 11.20 2.91 38.10
N LEU A 271 9.87 2.93 38.19
CA LEU A 271 9.11 2.05 39.08
C LEU A 271 8.99 0.68 38.43
N ALA A 272 9.25 -0.37 39.21
CA ALA A 272 9.12 -1.73 38.72
C ALA A 272 7.65 -2.06 38.39
N ALA A 273 7.45 -2.95 37.42
CA ALA A 273 6.13 -3.53 37.14
C ALA A 273 5.53 -4.15 38.41
N ASN A 274 4.21 -4.05 38.60
CA ASN A 274 3.49 -4.55 39.77
C ASN A 274 3.92 -3.93 41.12
N SER A 275 4.64 -2.80 41.10
CA SER A 275 4.88 -2.02 42.32
C SER A 275 3.70 -1.08 42.62
N SER A 276 3.56 -0.67 43.88
CA SER A 276 2.49 0.21 44.36
C SER A 276 3.06 1.41 45.12
N TRP A 277 2.53 2.60 44.85
CA TRP A 277 3.10 3.87 45.35
C TRP A 277 2.02 4.79 45.89
N LYS A 278 2.33 5.49 46.98
CA LYS A 278 1.40 6.45 47.60
C LYS A 278 1.30 7.72 46.74
N ILE A 279 0.07 8.16 46.50
CA ILE A 279 -0.26 9.41 45.82
C ILE A 279 -0.41 10.52 46.86
N PHE A 280 0.14 11.69 46.54
CA PHE A 280 0.07 12.93 47.33
C PHE A 280 -0.63 14.08 46.58
N GLY A 281 -0.81 13.94 45.26
CA GLY A 281 -1.46 14.94 44.41
C GLY A 281 -1.87 14.38 43.06
N GLN A 282 -2.79 15.05 42.38
CA GLN A 282 -3.20 14.74 41.01
C GLN A 282 -3.03 15.97 40.11
N VAL A 283 -2.72 15.73 38.84
CA VAL A 283 -2.52 16.76 37.82
C VAL A 283 -3.63 16.65 36.79
N THR A 284 -4.36 17.75 36.55
CA THR A 284 -5.43 17.83 35.56
C THR A 284 -5.10 18.79 34.43
N ASN A 285 -5.54 18.48 33.22
CA ASN A 285 -5.50 19.43 32.11
C ASN A 285 -6.68 20.42 32.16
N SER A 286 -6.75 21.32 31.17
CA SER A 286 -7.80 22.34 31.07
C SER A 286 -9.22 21.77 30.93
N ALA A 287 -9.34 20.53 30.44
CA ALA A 287 -10.59 19.78 30.35
C ALA A 287 -10.96 19.03 31.65
N GLY A 288 -10.18 19.18 32.73
CA GLY A 288 -10.41 18.49 34.01
C GLY A 288 -10.02 17.00 34.01
N THR A 289 -9.37 16.51 32.95
CA THR A 289 -8.90 15.12 32.87
C THR A 289 -7.63 14.96 33.68
N ILE A 290 -7.55 13.91 34.51
CA ILE A 290 -6.34 13.58 35.26
C ILE A 290 -5.30 13.00 34.29
N VAL A 291 -4.14 13.65 34.18
CA VAL A 291 -3.07 13.30 33.26
C VAL A 291 -1.82 12.76 33.98
N ALA A 292 -1.64 13.06 35.27
CA ALA A 292 -0.55 12.55 36.08
C ALA A 292 -0.88 12.49 37.58
N TYR A 293 -0.08 11.73 38.34
CA TYR A 293 -0.12 11.66 39.81
C TYR A 293 1.24 12.06 40.40
N ASN A 294 1.21 12.85 41.49
CA ASN A 294 2.37 13.19 42.29
C ASN A 294 2.57 12.14 43.39
N LEU A 295 3.76 11.52 43.42
CA LEU A 295 4.17 10.50 44.38
C LEU A 295 5.00 11.07 45.55
N GLY A 296 5.14 12.40 45.61
CA GLY A 296 5.89 13.14 46.63
C GLY A 296 7.18 13.74 46.08
N GLY A 297 7.68 14.82 46.72
CA GLY A 297 8.98 15.40 46.37
C GLY A 297 9.12 15.88 44.92
N LYS A 298 8.02 16.32 44.29
CA LYS A 298 7.93 16.66 42.85
C LYS A 298 8.28 15.49 41.93
N GLN A 299 7.80 14.29 42.27
CA GLN A 299 7.97 13.10 41.46
C GLN A 299 6.62 12.69 40.90
N TYR A 300 6.51 12.60 39.58
CA TYR A 300 5.26 12.39 38.88
C TYR A 300 5.30 11.11 38.05
N VAL A 301 4.13 10.49 37.89
CA VAL A 301 3.89 9.39 36.93
C VAL A 301 2.66 9.73 36.09
N LYS A 302 2.62 9.29 34.84
CA LYS A 302 1.45 9.49 33.97
C LYS A 302 0.26 8.70 34.48
N ALA A 303 -0.94 9.29 34.41
CA ALA A 303 -2.17 8.64 34.85
C ALA A 303 -2.52 7.42 33.98
N SER A 304 -2.11 7.41 32.70
CA SER A 304 -2.28 6.28 31.79
C SER A 304 -1.48 5.03 32.17
N ASP A 305 -0.44 5.20 32.99
CA ASP A 305 0.56 4.16 33.25
C ASP A 305 0.31 3.43 34.58
N VAL A 306 -0.72 3.86 35.32
CA VAL A 306 -1.09 3.34 36.63
C VAL A 306 -2.60 3.16 36.74
N THR A 307 -3.03 2.29 37.65
CA THR A 307 -4.43 2.18 38.07
C THR A 307 -4.55 2.49 39.57
N LEU A 308 -5.72 2.94 40.02
CA LEU A 308 -6.03 3.16 41.44
C LEU A 308 -6.64 1.92 42.12
N THR A 309 -7.03 0.92 41.33
CA THR A 309 -7.54 -0.35 41.82
C THR A 309 -6.44 -1.39 41.69
N ASN A 310 -6.14 -2.14 42.75
CA ASN A 310 -5.07 -3.14 42.71
C ASN A 310 -5.29 -4.14 41.55
N PRO A 311 -4.43 -4.12 40.51
CA PRO A 311 -4.58 -5.02 39.35
C PRO A 311 -4.08 -6.43 39.67
N VAL A 312 -3.40 -6.60 40.81
CA VAL A 312 -2.92 -7.88 41.28
C VAL A 312 -4.07 -8.60 41.97
N THR A 313 -4.66 -9.57 41.28
CA THR A 313 -5.47 -10.60 41.94
C THR A 313 -4.51 -11.47 42.74
N LYS A 314 -4.54 -11.29 44.06
CA LYS A 314 -3.87 -12.24 44.97
C LYS A 314 -4.57 -13.59 44.86
N GLY A 315 -3.82 -14.63 45.12
CA GLY A 315 -4.33 -15.98 45.01
C GLY A 315 -3.30 -16.99 45.47
N THR A 316 -3.74 -18.21 45.71
CA THR A 316 -2.88 -19.31 46.10
C THR A 316 -2.59 -20.21 44.90
N PHE A 317 -1.32 -20.33 44.52
CA PHE A 317 -0.82 -21.28 43.53
C PHE A 317 -0.37 -22.57 44.23
N THR A 318 -0.91 -23.71 43.80
CA THR A 318 -0.52 -25.04 44.28
C THR A 318 0.27 -25.77 43.20
N VAL A 319 1.51 -26.16 43.50
CA VAL A 319 2.38 -26.84 42.55
C VAL A 319 1.82 -28.21 42.18
N HIS A 320 1.55 -28.42 40.89
CA HIS A 320 1.09 -29.69 40.35
C HIS A 320 1.39 -29.74 38.85
N TYR A 321 2.49 -30.40 38.49
CA TYR A 321 2.84 -30.62 37.08
C TYR A 321 2.14 -31.89 36.57
N SER A 322 1.20 -31.73 35.64
CA SER A 322 0.27 -32.81 35.21
C SER A 322 0.97 -34.06 34.70
N ASP A 323 2.06 -33.89 33.95
CA ASP A 323 2.78 -35.00 33.32
C ASP A 323 3.55 -35.82 34.36
N HIS A 324 3.95 -35.18 35.46
CA HIS A 324 4.68 -35.80 36.57
C HIS A 324 4.25 -35.21 37.93
N PRO A 325 3.11 -35.66 38.50
CA PRO A 325 2.49 -35.05 39.67
C PRO A 325 3.33 -34.99 40.95
N THR A 326 4.41 -35.78 41.01
CA THR A 326 5.35 -35.83 42.16
C THR A 326 6.56 -34.91 41.99
N TRP A 327 6.71 -34.26 40.83
CA TRP A 327 7.88 -33.43 40.55
C TRP A 327 7.74 -32.03 41.14
N GLY A 328 8.85 -31.54 41.72
CA GLY A 328 9.00 -30.12 41.98
C GLY A 328 9.19 -29.33 40.69
N ILE A 329 8.87 -28.04 40.73
CA ILE A 329 8.95 -27.17 39.56
C ILE A 329 9.99 -26.07 39.78
N ALA A 330 10.55 -25.55 38.70
CA ALA A 330 11.50 -24.45 38.77
C ALA A 330 10.79 -23.11 39.04
N VAL A 331 11.42 -22.32 39.90
CA VAL A 331 11.15 -20.89 40.09
C VAL A 331 12.25 -20.12 39.39
N TYR A 332 11.87 -19.19 38.55
CA TYR A 332 12.76 -18.38 37.72
C TYR A 332 12.83 -16.94 38.23
N ASN A 333 13.89 -16.23 37.88
CA ASN A 333 13.91 -14.77 37.95
C ASN A 333 13.33 -14.15 36.67
N GLY A 334 13.23 -12.82 36.63
CA GLY A 334 12.67 -12.09 35.49
C GLY A 334 13.41 -12.27 34.16
N ALA A 335 14.63 -12.82 34.18
CA ALA A 335 15.44 -13.15 33.00
C ALA A 335 15.42 -14.67 32.65
N LEU A 336 14.46 -15.43 33.20
CA LEU A 336 14.32 -16.89 33.05
C LEU A 336 15.51 -17.71 33.54
N LYS A 337 16.32 -17.18 34.47
CA LYS A 337 17.32 -17.98 35.17
C LYS A 337 16.67 -18.67 36.37
N VAL A 338 16.86 -19.98 36.47
CA VAL A 338 16.39 -20.77 37.62
C VAL A 338 17.00 -20.24 38.91
N GLN A 339 16.16 -19.95 39.90
CA GLN A 339 16.54 -19.53 41.24
C GLN A 339 16.50 -20.70 42.23
N LYS A 340 15.45 -21.53 42.16
CA LYS A 340 15.24 -22.69 43.04
C LYS A 340 14.20 -23.66 42.47
N ILE A 341 14.06 -24.83 43.07
CA ILE A 341 12.96 -25.78 42.83
C ILE A 341 12.01 -25.74 44.03
N ILE A 342 10.70 -25.76 43.77
CA ILE A 342 9.65 -25.84 44.81
C ILE A 342 8.93 -27.20 44.72
N PRO A 343 8.66 -27.91 45.84
CA PRO A 343 8.11 -29.27 45.80
C PRO A 343 6.67 -29.35 45.28
N ALA A 344 6.30 -30.51 44.73
CA ALA A 344 4.91 -30.85 44.41
C ALA A 344 3.99 -30.69 45.63
N GLY A 345 2.79 -30.16 45.42
CA GLY A 345 1.79 -29.92 46.47
C GLY A 345 2.06 -28.72 47.38
N SER A 346 3.22 -28.04 47.24
CA SER A 346 3.48 -26.80 47.98
C SER A 346 2.56 -25.68 47.50
N ARG A 347 2.18 -24.79 48.44
CA ARG A 347 1.25 -23.67 48.20
C ARG A 347 1.97 -22.34 48.36
N TRP A 348 1.75 -21.44 47.42
CA TRP A 348 2.44 -20.16 47.34
C TRP A 348 1.45 -19.03 47.10
N VAL A 349 1.55 -17.97 47.90
CA VAL A 349 0.82 -16.73 47.64
C VAL A 349 1.38 -16.12 46.37
N THR A 350 0.49 -15.70 45.50
CA THR A 350 0.81 -15.04 44.24
C THR A 350 0.48 -13.56 44.31
N TYR A 351 1.32 -12.76 43.66
CA TYR A 351 1.22 -11.30 43.61
C TYR A 351 1.08 -10.82 42.16
N GLY A 352 0.41 -11.62 41.33
CA GLY A 352 0.10 -11.30 39.94
C GLY A 352 0.74 -12.26 38.95
N LYS A 353 0.65 -11.90 37.67
CA LYS A 353 1.00 -12.74 36.53
C LYS A 353 1.87 -11.97 35.54
N LYS A 354 2.83 -12.64 34.90
CA LYS A 354 3.73 -12.08 33.88
C LYS A 354 3.81 -13.04 32.70
N THR A 355 3.79 -12.50 31.47
CA THR A 355 3.97 -13.30 30.25
C THR A 355 5.41 -13.11 29.76
N ILE A 356 6.15 -14.21 29.63
CA ILE A 356 7.53 -14.21 29.14
C ILE A 356 7.61 -15.24 28.01
N ASN A 357 8.00 -14.81 26.81
CA ASN A 357 8.07 -15.65 25.60
C ASN A 357 6.74 -16.39 25.28
N GLY A 358 5.60 -15.70 25.44
CA GLY A 358 4.27 -16.27 25.19
C GLY A 358 3.78 -17.26 26.26
N GLN A 359 4.52 -17.42 27.34
CA GLN A 359 4.19 -18.30 28.46
C GLN A 359 3.89 -17.50 29.71
N ASP A 360 2.92 -17.94 30.47
CA ASP A 360 2.46 -17.24 31.66
C ASP A 360 3.14 -17.74 32.92
N TYR A 361 3.46 -16.81 33.82
CA TYR A 361 4.12 -17.07 35.08
C TYR A 361 3.44 -16.32 36.23
N TYR A 362 3.22 -16.98 37.36
CA TYR A 362 2.78 -16.35 38.60
C TYR A 362 3.98 -15.78 39.37
N ASN A 363 3.85 -14.53 39.84
CA ASN A 363 4.83 -13.89 40.72
C ASN A 363 4.62 -14.40 42.16
N LEU A 364 5.63 -15.04 42.74
CA LEU A 364 5.58 -15.58 44.10
C LEU A 364 6.11 -14.61 45.17
N GLY A 365 6.45 -13.38 44.78
CA GLY A 365 7.03 -12.33 45.61
C GLY A 365 8.51 -12.09 45.32
N GLY A 366 8.89 -10.83 45.11
CA GLY A 366 10.23 -10.45 44.65
C GLY A 366 10.45 -10.79 43.16
N ASP A 367 11.71 -11.05 42.78
CA ASP A 367 12.09 -11.47 41.42
C ASP A 367 11.98 -13.01 41.26
N GLN A 368 10.79 -13.56 41.56
CA GLN A 368 10.53 -15.02 41.59
C GLN A 368 9.22 -15.37 40.87
N PHE A 369 9.32 -16.24 39.86
CA PHE A 369 8.26 -16.56 38.93
C PHE A 369 8.12 -18.08 38.73
N ALA A 370 6.90 -18.61 38.89
CA ALA A 370 6.58 -20.01 38.59
C ALA A 370 5.67 -20.10 37.36
N ARG A 371 5.89 -21.09 36.48
CA ARG A 371 5.08 -21.26 35.26
C ARG A 371 3.63 -21.59 35.62
N ALA A 372 2.69 -20.85 35.04
CA ALA A 372 1.29 -20.87 35.46
C ALA A 372 0.59 -22.21 35.17
N ASP A 373 1.04 -22.94 34.15
CA ASP A 373 0.56 -24.25 33.74
C ASP A 373 1.11 -25.41 34.59
N TYR A 374 2.04 -25.14 35.52
CA TYR A 374 2.65 -26.17 36.37
C TYR A 374 1.95 -26.30 37.74
N GLY A 375 0.67 -25.94 37.80
CA GLY A 375 -0.13 -26.04 39.01
C GLY A 375 -1.55 -25.54 38.83
N SER A 376 -2.25 -25.44 39.95
CA SER A 376 -3.59 -24.86 40.02
C SER A 376 -3.55 -23.55 40.79
N TRP A 377 -4.43 -22.61 40.44
CA TRP A 377 -4.49 -21.29 41.05
C TRP A 377 -5.92 -20.97 41.49
N ILE A 378 -6.04 -20.41 42.69
CA ILE A 378 -7.31 -19.97 43.27
C ILE A 378 -7.14 -18.50 43.65
N ALA A 379 -8.05 -17.64 43.21
CA ALA A 379 -8.09 -16.23 43.63
C ALA A 379 -8.41 -16.12 45.13
N ASP A 380 -7.72 -15.22 45.83
CA ASP A 380 -7.98 -14.91 47.25
C ASP A 380 -9.20 -13.98 47.42
#